data_AF-A0A418FZ93-F1
#
_entry.id   AF-A0A418FZ93-F1
#
_cell.length_a   1.000
_cell.length_b   1.000
_cell.length_c   1.000
_cell.angle_alpha   90.00
_cell.angle_beta   90.00
_cell.angle_gamma   90.00
#
_symmetry.space_group_name_H-M   'P 1'
#
loop_
_entity.id
_entity.type
_entity.pdbx_description
1 polymer ?
#
loop_
_entity_poly.entity_id
_entity_poly.type
_entity_poly.pdbx_seq_one_letter_code
_entity_poly.pdbx_strand_id
1 'polypeptide(L)'
;AYLLQHRNNRLVILAAHAGKSVFLFPDPDGVNRTGSAEQFSSVKEQVWRKLTELSNAPIDEGSLPRILVVDSSPDFAEQYISIMNCIFSAQKKHVPIDSCVLASEPSAFLQQASYLTGGIYFKPKEPQGLVQYFLSIWLADADTRQMLKLPTQASVDFRAMCFCHKQTISTAFVCPVCLSLFCEFSPICSTCGIRSQIKPLKAKRPIHQIS
;
A
#
# COMPACT_ATOMS: atom_id res chain seq x y z
N ALA A 1 12.79 6.18 18.47
CA ALA A 1 12.46 7.56 18.08
C ALA A 1 10.94 7.79 18.09
N TYR A 2 10.16 7.09 17.26
CA TYR A 2 8.69 7.27 17.20
C TYR A 2 7.97 7.11 18.55
N LEU A 3 8.26 6.03 19.30
CA LEU A 3 7.70 5.80 20.63
C LEU A 3 8.10 6.88 21.67
N LEU A 4 9.14 7.67 21.41
CA LEU A 4 9.59 8.73 22.31
C LEU A 4 8.85 10.05 22.08
N GLN A 5 8.15 10.23 20.96
CA GLN A 5 7.45 11.48 20.65
C GLN A 5 6.21 11.67 21.53
N HIS A 6 5.41 10.61 21.70
CA HIS A 6 4.26 10.62 22.60
C HIS A 6 4.12 9.29 23.33
N ARG A 7 3.69 9.34 24.60
CA ARG A 7 3.48 8.16 25.45
C ARG A 7 2.41 7.20 24.92
N ASN A 8 1.46 7.71 24.13
CA ASN A 8 0.38 6.92 23.55
C ASN A 8 0.74 6.31 22.18
N ASN A 9 1.92 6.60 21.64
CA ASN A 9 2.33 6.06 20.36
C ASN A 9 2.43 4.54 20.43
N ARG A 10 1.78 3.86 19.48
CA ARG A 10 1.84 2.42 19.30
C ARG A 10 2.54 2.11 17.98
N LEU A 11 3.34 1.06 17.97
CA LEU A 11 4.08 0.62 16.80
C LEU A 11 3.72 -0.83 16.47
N VAL A 12 3.57 -1.12 15.19
CA VAL A 12 3.43 -2.46 14.65
C VAL A 12 4.46 -2.60 13.53
N ILE A 13 5.23 -3.69 13.54
CA ILE A 13 6.23 -4.00 12.52
C ILE A 13 5.86 -5.31 11.86
N LEU A 14 5.67 -5.26 10.55
CA LEU A 14 5.36 -6.38 9.69
C LEU A 14 6.51 -6.57 8.71
N ALA A 15 6.95 -7.82 8.54
CA ALA A 15 7.86 -8.20 7.48
C ALA A 15 7.15 -9.11 6.48
N ALA A 16 7.38 -8.86 5.19
CA ALA A 16 6.89 -9.70 4.11
C ALA A 16 8.08 -10.22 3.29
N HIS A 17 8.14 -11.54 3.09
CA HIS A 17 9.17 -12.19 2.29
C HIS A 17 8.62 -13.43 1.58
N ALA A 18 8.85 -13.54 0.27
CA ALA A 18 8.50 -14.70 -0.56
C ALA A 18 7.07 -15.23 -0.35
N GLY A 19 6.08 -14.33 -0.29
CA GLY A 19 4.67 -14.68 -0.14
C GLY A 19 4.23 -15.03 1.28
N LYS A 20 5.12 -14.89 2.28
CA LYS A 20 4.77 -14.99 3.71
C LYS A 20 4.90 -13.61 4.36
N SER A 21 3.99 -13.33 5.29
CA SER A 21 4.04 -12.13 6.13
C SER A 21 4.05 -12.54 7.60
N VAL A 22 4.91 -11.92 8.41
CA VAL A 22 5.06 -12.20 9.83
C VAL A 22 5.07 -10.88 10.61
N PHE A 23 4.41 -10.87 11.76
CA PHE A 23 4.55 -9.78 12.73
C PHE A 23 5.91 -9.90 13.41
N LEU A 24 6.80 -8.94 13.16
CA LEU A 24 8.03 -8.78 13.92
C LEU A 24 7.76 -8.10 15.26
N PHE A 25 6.72 -7.26 15.32
CA PHE A 25 6.31 -6.59 16.54
C PHE A 25 4.82 -6.21 16.48
N PRO A 26 4.01 -6.49 17.52
CA PRO A 26 4.33 -7.31 18.69
C PRO A 26 4.47 -8.80 18.30
N ASP A 27 5.38 -9.52 18.98
CA ASP A 27 5.69 -10.93 18.69
C ASP A 27 4.44 -11.83 18.89
N PRO A 28 4.05 -12.62 17.87
CA PRO A 28 2.91 -13.53 17.96
C PRO A 28 3.15 -14.74 18.89
N ASP A 29 4.40 -15.18 19.10
CA ASP A 29 4.74 -16.43 19.79
C ASP A 29 5.42 -16.23 21.17
N GLY A 30 5.79 -15.01 21.57
CA GLY A 30 6.48 -14.79 22.85
C GLY A 30 6.60 -13.37 23.42
N VAL A 31 6.29 -13.26 24.72
CA VAL A 31 6.77 -12.27 25.73
C VAL A 31 6.44 -10.79 25.60
N ASN A 32 6.71 -10.14 24.47
CA ASN A 32 6.89 -8.69 24.48
C ASN A 32 5.70 -7.94 23.87
N ARG A 33 4.62 -7.81 24.66
CA ARG A 33 3.45 -6.99 24.28
C ARG A 33 3.50 -5.56 24.79
N THR A 34 4.44 -5.22 25.68
CA THR A 34 4.51 -3.90 26.34
C THR A 34 5.93 -3.40 26.61
N GLY A 35 6.98 -4.15 26.25
CA GLY A 35 8.37 -3.75 26.54
C GLY A 35 8.75 -3.82 28.03
N SER A 36 8.19 -4.77 28.79
CA SER A 36 8.60 -5.07 30.16
C SER A 36 8.73 -6.59 30.35
N ALA A 37 9.85 -7.01 30.94
CA ALA A 37 10.44 -8.34 30.84
C ALA A 37 10.01 -9.34 31.93
N GLU A 38 8.79 -9.25 32.48
CA GLU A 38 8.41 -10.13 33.59
C GLU A 38 7.09 -10.86 33.36
N GLN A 39 7.14 -12.17 33.62
CA GLN A 39 6.04 -13.10 33.94
C GLN A 39 5.55 -13.99 32.80
N PHE A 40 6.10 -15.20 32.77
CA PHE A 40 6.00 -16.18 31.69
C PHE A 40 5.31 -17.49 32.07
N SER A 41 4.27 -17.49 32.92
CA SER A 41 3.57 -18.74 33.25
C SER A 41 2.04 -18.73 33.22
N SER A 42 1.36 -17.69 32.72
CA SER A 42 -0.12 -17.75 32.50
C SER A 42 -0.57 -17.27 31.11
N VAL A 43 0.27 -17.51 30.11
CA VAL A 43 0.15 -16.95 28.75
C VAL A 43 -1.16 -17.32 28.06
N LYS A 44 -1.68 -18.56 28.22
CA LYS A 44 -2.83 -19.02 27.43
C LYS A 44 -4.14 -18.31 27.81
N GLU A 45 -4.33 -18.02 29.10
CA GLU A 45 -5.54 -17.37 29.61
C GLU A 45 -5.45 -15.84 29.49
N GLN A 46 -4.25 -15.26 29.64
CA GLN A 46 -4.01 -13.86 29.34
C GLN A 46 -4.12 -13.53 27.85
N VAL A 47 -3.76 -14.44 26.95
CA VAL A 47 -3.90 -14.23 25.49
C VAL A 47 -5.37 -14.14 25.09
N TRP A 48 -6.22 -15.04 25.58
CA TRP A 48 -7.67 -14.97 25.36
C TRP A 48 -8.28 -13.70 25.97
N ARG A 49 -7.85 -13.31 27.18
CA ARG A 49 -8.32 -12.07 27.81
C ARG A 49 -7.89 -10.82 27.05
N LYS A 50 -6.62 -10.75 26.62
CA LYS A 50 -6.07 -9.62 25.84
C LYS A 50 -6.62 -9.55 24.41
N LEU A 51 -6.95 -10.67 23.78
CA LEU A 51 -7.63 -10.69 22.47
C LEU A 51 -9.06 -10.16 22.59
N THR A 52 -9.76 -10.53 23.67
CA THR A 52 -11.09 -10.01 23.98
C THR A 52 -11.03 -8.51 24.33
N GLU A 53 -10.02 -8.08 25.08
CA GLU A 53 -9.77 -6.66 25.39
C GLU A 53 -9.36 -5.86 24.14
N LEU A 54 -8.59 -6.40 23.20
CA LEU A 54 -8.23 -5.72 21.94
C LEU A 54 -9.39 -5.68 20.93
N SER A 55 -10.21 -6.72 20.88
CA SER A 55 -11.44 -6.74 20.09
C SER A 55 -12.47 -5.73 20.60
N ASN A 56 -12.49 -5.50 21.92
CA ASN A 56 -13.40 -4.58 22.58
C ASN A 56 -12.76 -3.21 22.87
N ALA A 57 -11.47 -3.04 22.58
CA ALA A 57 -10.80 -1.76 22.74
C ALA A 57 -11.42 -0.82 21.70
N PRO A 58 -12.00 0.32 22.13
CA PRO A 58 -12.47 1.30 21.19
C PRO A 58 -11.29 1.68 20.29
N ILE A 59 -11.57 1.81 18.99
CA ILE A 59 -10.70 2.55 18.08
C ILE A 59 -10.58 3.92 18.75
N ASP A 60 -9.42 4.19 19.36
CA ASP A 60 -9.20 5.47 20.02
C ASP A 60 -9.42 6.55 18.96
N GLU A 61 -10.54 7.29 19.05
CA GLU A 61 -10.96 8.25 18.02
C GLU A 61 -9.94 9.39 17.84
N GLY A 62 -8.97 9.51 18.75
CA GLY A 62 -7.81 10.40 18.65
C GLY A 62 -6.51 9.76 18.14
N SER A 63 -6.48 8.46 17.83
CA SER A 63 -5.30 7.82 17.25
C SER A 63 -5.23 8.14 15.76
N LEU A 64 -4.15 8.79 15.32
CA LEU A 64 -3.85 9.05 13.90
C LEU A 64 -2.96 7.93 13.34
N PRO A 65 -3.53 6.83 12.81
CA PRO A 65 -2.74 5.75 12.25
C PRO A 65 -2.00 6.21 10.99
N ARG A 66 -0.82 5.63 10.78
CA ARG A 66 0.00 5.83 9.59
C ARG A 66 0.69 4.54 9.23
N ILE A 67 0.84 4.29 7.93
CA ILE A 67 1.56 3.14 7.42
C ILE A 67 2.83 3.65 6.74
N LEU A 68 3.98 3.07 7.10
CA LEU A 68 5.24 3.25 6.39
C LEU A 68 5.62 1.91 5.73
N VAL A 69 5.70 1.92 4.41
CA VAL A 69 6.15 0.77 3.62
C VAL A 69 7.63 0.98 3.28
N VAL A 70 8.47 0.01 3.64
CA VAL A 70 9.86 -0.06 3.18
C VAL A 70 9.95 -1.22 2.22
N ASP A 71 10.15 -0.93 0.94
CA ASP A 71 10.12 -1.94 -0.11
C ASP A 71 11.47 -2.01 -0.83
N SER A 72 11.97 -3.23 -0.97
CA SER A 72 13.20 -3.55 -1.71
C SER A 72 12.94 -4.51 -2.88
N SER A 73 11.67 -4.81 -3.17
CA SER A 73 11.25 -5.74 -4.22
C SER A 73 10.76 -5.00 -5.48
N PRO A 74 10.78 -5.64 -6.66
CA PRO A 74 10.15 -5.07 -7.84
C PRO A 74 8.61 -5.21 -7.76
N ASP A 75 7.91 -4.35 -8.49
CA ASP A 75 6.45 -4.42 -8.60
C ASP A 75 6.02 -5.69 -9.38
N PHE A 76 5.10 -6.46 -8.79
CA PHE A 76 4.49 -7.63 -9.42
C PHE A 76 3.07 -7.32 -9.91
N ALA A 77 2.86 -7.49 -11.21
CA ALA A 77 1.64 -7.08 -11.88
C ALA A 77 0.40 -7.88 -11.44
N GLU A 78 0.60 -9.10 -10.95
CA GLU A 78 -0.44 -9.96 -10.39
C GLU A 78 -1.05 -9.39 -9.10
N GLN A 79 -0.28 -8.58 -8.35
CA GLN A 79 -0.70 -8.04 -7.05
C GLN A 79 -1.47 -6.72 -7.17
N TYR A 80 -1.56 -6.13 -8.37
CA TYR A 80 -2.17 -4.82 -8.61
C TYR A 80 -3.55 -4.65 -7.95
N ILE A 81 -4.48 -5.60 -8.18
CA ILE A 81 -5.85 -5.48 -7.70
C ILE A 81 -5.89 -5.47 -6.16
N SER A 82 -5.12 -6.36 -5.54
CA SER A 82 -5.03 -6.46 -4.09
C SER A 82 -4.44 -5.19 -3.48
N ILE A 83 -3.33 -4.70 -4.05
CA ILE A 83 -2.67 -3.46 -3.59
C ILE A 83 -3.61 -2.26 -3.74
N MET A 84 -4.26 -2.10 -4.90
CA MET A 84 -5.20 -0.99 -5.12
C MET A 84 -6.40 -1.03 -4.17
N ASN A 85 -6.97 -2.20 -3.91
CA ASN A 85 -8.05 -2.34 -2.94
C ASN A 85 -7.61 -1.93 -1.53
N CYS A 86 -6.37 -2.28 -1.14
CA CYS A 86 -5.78 -1.83 0.12
C CYS A 86 -5.58 -0.32 0.15
N ILE A 87 -5.08 0.29 -0.93
CA ILE A 87 -4.89 1.74 -1.04
C ILE A 87 -6.22 2.50 -0.92
N PHE A 88 -7.25 2.08 -1.64
CA PHE A 88 -8.56 2.72 -1.56
C PHE A 88 -9.22 2.54 -0.19
N SER A 89 -9.00 1.39 0.46
CA SER A 89 -9.45 1.16 1.83
C SER A 89 -8.75 2.09 2.83
N ALA A 90 -7.43 2.26 2.68
CA ALA A 90 -6.65 3.18 3.50
C ALA A 90 -7.06 4.64 3.26
N GLN A 91 -7.28 5.04 2.00
CA GLN A 91 -7.77 6.36 1.63
C GLN A 91 -9.12 6.66 2.30
N LYS A 92 -10.08 5.71 2.24
CA LYS A 92 -11.39 5.85 2.88
C LYS A 92 -11.32 5.94 4.40
N LYS A 93 -10.28 5.35 5.00
CA LYS A 93 -10.00 5.42 6.44
C LYS A 93 -9.10 6.58 6.84
N HIS A 94 -8.73 7.46 5.90
CA HIS A 94 -7.82 8.58 6.11
C HIS A 94 -6.47 8.15 6.72
N VAL A 95 -5.97 6.98 6.32
CA VAL A 95 -4.67 6.45 6.77
C VAL A 95 -3.62 6.73 5.69
N PRO A 96 -2.68 7.67 5.91
CA PRO A 96 -1.62 7.95 4.95
C PRO A 96 -0.66 6.76 4.83
N ILE A 97 -0.30 6.42 3.58
CA ILE A 97 0.69 5.41 3.24
C ILE A 97 1.96 6.11 2.75
N ASP A 98 2.96 6.12 3.60
CA ASP A 98 4.31 6.54 3.23
C ASP A 98 5.09 5.37 2.63
N SER A 99 5.97 5.68 1.68
CA SER A 99 6.73 4.68 0.93
C SER A 99 8.21 5.06 0.87
N CYS A 100 9.06 4.15 1.33
CA CYS A 100 10.51 4.18 1.17
C CYS A 100 10.92 3.05 0.22
N VAL A 101 11.29 3.39 -1.02
CA VAL A 101 11.67 2.40 -2.04
C VAL A 101 13.18 2.28 -2.10
N LEU A 102 13.70 1.10 -1.77
CA LEU A 102 15.11 0.70 -1.83
C LEU A 102 15.43 -0.10 -3.09
N ALA A 103 14.42 -0.53 -3.84
CA ALA A 103 14.60 -1.27 -5.09
C ALA A 103 15.30 -0.41 -6.17
N SER A 104 15.97 -1.07 -7.12
CA SER A 104 16.69 -0.42 -8.23
C SER A 104 15.76 0.38 -9.13
N GLU A 105 14.53 -0.08 -9.33
CA GLU A 105 13.48 0.61 -10.09
C GLU A 105 12.50 1.34 -9.15
N PRO A 106 11.87 2.43 -9.59
CA PRO A 106 10.79 3.05 -8.82
C PRO A 106 9.52 2.19 -8.85
N SER A 107 8.81 2.11 -7.72
CA SER A 107 7.53 1.41 -7.65
C SER A 107 6.39 2.35 -8.07
N ALA A 108 5.65 1.99 -9.12
CA ALA A 108 4.48 2.75 -9.57
C ALA A 108 3.32 2.58 -8.57
N PHE A 109 3.17 1.39 -8.00
CA PHE A 109 2.11 1.11 -7.03
C PHE A 109 2.26 1.93 -5.76
N LEU A 110 3.47 2.00 -5.21
CA LEU A 110 3.75 2.78 -4.00
C LEU A 110 3.71 4.28 -4.27
N GLN A 111 4.02 4.72 -5.50
CA GLN A 111 3.80 6.11 -5.89
C GLN A 111 2.32 6.47 -5.86
N GLN A 112 1.46 5.64 -6.46
CA GLN A 112 0.01 5.82 -6.42
C GLN A 112 -0.52 5.73 -4.98
N ALA A 113 -0.01 4.81 -4.17
CA ALA A 113 -0.41 4.65 -2.76
C ALA A 113 -0.21 5.94 -1.97
N SER A 114 1.00 6.50 -2.04
CA SER A 114 1.34 7.73 -1.34
C SER A 114 0.54 8.92 -1.89
N TYR A 115 0.36 9.03 -3.20
CA TYR A 115 -0.42 10.11 -3.79
C TYR A 115 -1.90 10.07 -3.34
N LEU A 116 -2.55 8.92 -3.46
CA LEU A 116 -3.99 8.76 -3.19
C LEU A 116 -4.32 8.90 -1.70
N THR A 117 -3.40 8.54 -0.81
CA THR A 117 -3.60 8.61 0.64
C THR A 117 -3.03 9.88 1.28
N GLY A 118 -2.35 10.74 0.52
CA GLY A 118 -1.67 11.93 1.05
C GLY A 118 -0.41 11.60 1.85
N GLY A 119 0.20 10.44 1.61
CA GLY A 119 1.48 10.03 2.17
C GLY A 119 2.68 10.52 1.36
N ILE A 120 3.87 10.15 1.81
CA ILE A 120 5.14 10.58 1.22
C ILE A 120 5.83 9.41 0.55
N TYR A 121 6.12 9.56 -0.74
CA TYR A 121 6.98 8.63 -1.48
C TYR A 121 8.38 9.20 -1.59
N PHE A 122 9.38 8.41 -1.20
CA PHE A 122 10.78 8.78 -1.38
C PHE A 122 11.64 7.56 -1.70
N LYS A 123 12.57 7.75 -2.65
CA LYS A 123 13.59 6.77 -3.02
C LYS A 123 14.96 7.31 -2.62
N PRO A 124 15.58 6.78 -1.56
CA PRO A 124 16.92 7.18 -1.15
C PRO A 124 17.94 6.91 -2.26
N LYS A 125 18.77 7.91 -2.58
CA LYS A 125 19.88 7.74 -3.53
C LYS A 125 21.01 6.90 -2.95
N GLU A 126 21.24 7.05 -1.64
CA GLU A 126 22.31 6.38 -0.92
C GLU A 126 21.73 5.62 0.29
N PRO A 127 21.76 4.28 0.29
CA PRO A 127 21.18 3.48 1.36
C PRO A 127 22.00 3.52 2.67
N GLN A 128 23.25 3.99 2.63
CA GLN A 128 24.08 4.11 3.83
C GLN A 128 23.54 5.17 4.80
N GLY A 129 22.83 6.19 4.29
CA GLY A 129 22.23 7.28 5.07
C GLY A 129 20.78 7.04 5.50
N LEU A 130 20.26 5.80 5.48
CA LEU A 130 18.83 5.52 5.71
C LEU A 130 18.27 6.11 7.01
N VAL A 131 19.05 6.05 8.09
CA VAL A 131 18.63 6.61 9.38
C VAL A 131 18.36 8.12 9.26
N GLN A 132 19.22 8.87 8.56
CA GLN A 132 19.02 10.29 8.34
C GLN A 132 17.73 10.57 7.55
N TYR A 133 17.44 9.76 6.53
CA TYR A 133 16.18 9.86 5.78
C TYR A 133 14.97 9.55 6.68
N PHE A 134 15.01 8.49 7.48
CA PHE A 134 13.94 8.16 8.44
C PHE A 134 13.68 9.27 9.45
N LEU A 135 14.73 9.86 10.02
CA LEU A 135 14.61 10.94 10.99
C LEU A 135 14.09 12.24 10.39
N SER A 136 14.43 12.54 9.13
CA SER A 136 14.07 13.81 8.48
C SER A 136 12.72 13.79 7.76
N ILE A 137 12.35 12.67 7.14
CA ILE A 137 11.15 12.59 6.28
C ILE A 137 9.98 11.94 7.02
N TRP A 138 10.22 10.84 7.73
CA TRP A 138 9.15 9.97 8.21
C TRP A 138 8.86 10.06 9.71
N LEU A 139 9.79 10.63 10.50
CA LEU A 139 9.64 10.78 11.94
C LEU A 139 8.57 11.80 12.34
N ALA A 140 8.43 12.91 11.60
CA ALA A 140 7.46 13.96 11.91
C ALA A 140 6.02 13.42 11.92
N ASP A 141 5.24 13.76 12.95
CA ASP A 141 3.82 13.42 13.09
C ASP A 141 2.96 14.10 12.00
N ALA A 142 1.66 13.84 11.98
CA ALA A 142 0.78 14.31 10.89
C ALA A 142 0.66 15.85 10.85
N ASP A 143 0.67 16.50 12.02
CA ASP A 143 0.50 17.94 12.13
C ASP A 143 1.80 18.67 11.79
N THR A 144 2.93 18.19 12.33
CA THR A 144 4.24 18.82 12.06
C THR A 144 4.67 18.71 10.61
N ARG A 145 4.23 17.68 9.87
CA ARG A 145 4.51 17.54 8.44
C ARG A 145 4.02 18.71 7.60
N GLN A 146 2.90 19.34 7.97
CA GLN A 146 2.37 20.49 7.23
C GLN A 146 3.29 21.72 7.33
N MET A 147 4.12 21.77 8.38
CA MET A 147 5.10 22.85 8.59
C MET A 147 6.45 22.55 7.92
N LEU A 148 6.66 21.33 7.42
CA LEU A 148 7.91 20.89 6.81
C LEU A 148 7.81 20.88 5.28
N LYS A 149 8.87 21.33 4.61
CA LYS A 149 9.02 21.14 3.16
C LYS A 149 9.51 19.72 2.89
N LEU A 150 8.56 18.82 2.66
CA LEU A 150 8.81 17.41 2.41
C LEU A 150 8.88 17.12 0.89
N PRO A 151 9.49 15.98 0.48
CA PRO A 151 9.56 15.62 -0.92
C PRO A 151 8.17 15.42 -1.50
N THR A 152 7.86 16.14 -2.57
CA THR A 152 6.61 16.01 -3.33
C THR A 152 6.83 15.15 -4.57
N GLN A 153 5.82 14.37 -4.94
CA GLN A 153 5.84 13.61 -6.19
C GLN A 153 5.53 14.54 -7.38
N ALA A 154 6.43 14.63 -8.35
CA ALA A 154 6.25 15.52 -9.51
C ALA A 154 5.30 14.95 -10.57
N SER A 155 5.31 13.63 -10.79
CA SER A 155 4.45 12.96 -11.76
C SER A 155 4.20 11.52 -11.30
N VAL A 156 2.93 11.15 -11.17
CA VAL A 156 2.51 9.78 -10.84
C VAL A 156 1.77 9.22 -12.06
N ASP A 157 2.14 8.02 -12.48
CA ASP A 157 1.52 7.34 -13.62
C ASP A 157 0.28 6.58 -13.16
N PHE A 158 -0.90 6.95 -13.66
CA PHE A 158 -2.20 6.31 -13.37
C PHE A 158 -2.71 5.42 -14.50
N ARG A 159 -1.87 5.08 -15.48
CA ARG A 159 -2.28 4.18 -16.55
C ARG A 159 -2.74 2.85 -15.98
N ALA A 160 -3.93 2.45 -16.39
CA ALA A 160 -4.49 1.19 -15.95
C ALA A 160 -3.76 0.02 -16.60
N MET A 161 -3.74 -1.13 -15.92
CA MET A 161 -3.12 -2.35 -16.41
C MET A 161 -4.18 -3.27 -17.01
N CYS A 162 -3.87 -3.89 -18.14
CA CYS A 162 -4.77 -4.85 -18.77
C CYS A 162 -4.83 -6.15 -17.97
N PHE A 163 -6.00 -6.78 -17.92
CA PHE A 163 -6.19 -8.05 -17.23
C PHE A 163 -5.65 -9.24 -18.04
N CYS A 164 -5.42 -9.07 -19.36
CA CYS A 164 -4.82 -10.09 -20.24
C CYS A 164 -3.34 -10.31 -19.97
N HIS A 165 -2.54 -9.25 -20.12
CA HIS A 165 -1.07 -9.32 -20.15
C HIS A 165 -0.42 -8.62 -18.96
N LYS A 166 -1.22 -7.96 -18.10
CA LYS A 166 -0.75 -7.19 -16.94
C LYS A 166 0.23 -6.08 -17.31
N GLN A 167 0.05 -5.51 -18.49
CA GLN A 167 0.83 -4.39 -19.00
C GLN A 167 0.02 -3.09 -18.91
N THR A 168 0.71 -1.96 -18.77
CA THR A 168 0.07 -0.65 -18.77
C THR A 168 -0.52 -0.34 -20.15
N ILE A 169 -1.73 0.20 -20.17
CA ILE A 169 -2.45 0.55 -21.40
C ILE A 169 -3.07 1.94 -21.31
N SER A 170 -3.09 2.66 -22.43
CA SER A 170 -3.74 3.97 -22.56
C SER A 170 -5.16 3.88 -23.12
N THR A 171 -5.49 2.80 -23.83
CA THR A 171 -6.82 2.54 -24.40
C THR A 171 -7.18 1.08 -24.16
N ALA A 172 -8.42 0.83 -23.72
CA ALA A 172 -8.87 -0.49 -23.29
C ALA A 172 -10.33 -0.76 -23.69
N PHE A 173 -10.66 -2.03 -23.84
CA PHE A 173 -12.06 -2.50 -23.81
C PHE A 173 -12.43 -2.84 -22.37
N VAL A 174 -13.58 -2.36 -21.90
CA VAL A 174 -14.06 -2.55 -20.53
C VAL A 174 -15.22 -3.54 -20.52
N CYS A 175 -15.18 -4.54 -19.63
CA CYS A 175 -16.34 -5.39 -19.40
C CYS A 175 -17.43 -4.59 -18.67
N PRO A 176 -18.67 -4.53 -19.19
CA PRO A 176 -19.75 -3.78 -18.53
C PRO A 176 -20.22 -4.42 -17.22
N VAL A 177 -19.88 -5.68 -16.96
CA VAL A 177 -20.32 -6.42 -15.76
C VAL A 177 -19.26 -6.34 -14.65
N CYS A 178 -18.01 -6.72 -14.93
CA CYS A 178 -16.96 -6.80 -13.92
C CYS A 178 -15.94 -5.65 -13.98
N LEU A 179 -16.08 -4.71 -14.92
CA LEU A 179 -15.17 -3.58 -15.13
C LEU A 179 -13.71 -3.97 -15.45
N SER A 180 -13.44 -5.24 -15.77
CA SER A 180 -12.12 -5.68 -16.23
C SER A 180 -11.71 -5.00 -17.54
N LEU A 181 -10.44 -4.63 -17.64
CA LEU A 181 -9.84 -3.93 -18.77
C LEU A 181 -9.05 -4.89 -19.68
N PHE A 182 -9.25 -4.80 -20.99
CA PHE A 182 -8.61 -5.68 -21.98
C PHE A 182 -7.95 -4.88 -23.10
N CYS A 183 -6.81 -5.37 -23.60
CA CYS A 183 -6.08 -4.75 -24.73
C CYS A 183 -6.86 -4.86 -26.05
N GLU A 184 -7.53 -5.99 -26.25
CA GLU A 184 -8.24 -6.33 -27.47
C GLU A 184 -9.68 -6.72 -27.13
N PHE A 185 -10.57 -6.54 -28.11
CA PHE A 185 -11.96 -6.94 -27.95
C PHE A 185 -12.06 -8.47 -27.96
N SER A 186 -12.63 -9.03 -26.88
CA SER A 186 -13.05 -10.43 -26.83
C SER A 186 -14.57 -10.52 -26.63
N PRO A 187 -15.28 -11.39 -27.37
CA PRO A 187 -16.72 -11.59 -27.20
C PRO A 187 -17.07 -12.24 -25.85
N ILE A 188 -16.11 -12.87 -25.17
CA ILE A 188 -16.30 -13.51 -23.86
C ILE A 188 -15.28 -12.92 -22.90
N CYS A 189 -15.73 -12.42 -21.75
CA CYS A 189 -14.86 -11.88 -20.72
C CYS A 189 -14.04 -13.02 -20.08
N SER A 190 -12.72 -12.93 -20.09
CA SER A 190 -11.84 -13.91 -19.44
C SER A 190 -11.91 -13.88 -17.91
N THR A 191 -12.42 -12.79 -17.32
CA THR A 191 -12.55 -12.66 -15.86
C THR A 191 -13.87 -13.21 -15.31
N CYS A 192 -15.01 -12.87 -15.92
CA CYS A 192 -16.34 -13.26 -15.41
C CYS A 192 -17.10 -14.24 -16.32
N GLY A 193 -16.56 -14.61 -17.47
CA GLY A 193 -17.18 -15.56 -18.40
C GLY A 193 -18.41 -15.05 -19.16
N ILE A 194 -18.86 -13.82 -18.90
CA ILE A 194 -20.04 -13.27 -19.59
C ILE A 194 -19.74 -12.96 -21.05
N ARG A 195 -20.69 -13.25 -21.93
CA ARG A 195 -20.62 -12.89 -23.35
C ARG A 195 -21.03 -11.43 -23.54
N SER A 196 -20.17 -10.64 -24.17
CA SER A 196 -20.52 -9.28 -24.54
C SER A 196 -21.52 -9.29 -25.70
N GLN A 197 -22.64 -8.58 -25.53
CA GLN A 197 -23.63 -8.36 -26.60
C GLN A 197 -23.27 -7.14 -27.47
N ILE A 198 -22.22 -6.41 -27.09
CA ILE A 198 -21.77 -5.19 -27.74
C ILE A 198 -20.89 -5.57 -28.93
N LYS A 199 -21.28 -5.15 -30.13
CA LYS A 199 -20.42 -5.27 -31.32
C LYS A 199 -19.32 -4.20 -31.25
N PRO A 200 -18.04 -4.55 -31.45
CA PRO A 200 -16.98 -3.56 -31.46
C PRO A 200 -17.24 -2.58 -32.61
N LEU A 201 -17.10 -1.28 -32.32
CA LEU A 201 -17.09 -0.26 -33.36
C LEU A 201 -15.96 -0.62 -34.32
N LYS A 202 -16.25 -0.73 -35.62
CA LYS A 202 -15.21 -0.93 -36.65
C LYS A 202 -14.14 0.14 -36.42
N ALA A 203 -12.90 -0.28 -36.23
CA ALA A 203 -11.79 0.63 -35.96
C ALA A 203 -11.78 1.75 -37.01
N LYS A 204 -11.94 3.01 -36.59
CA LYS A 204 -11.55 4.13 -37.45
C LYS A 204 -10.04 4.03 -37.59
N ARG A 205 -9.56 4.06 -38.83
CA ARG A 205 -8.13 4.01 -39.17
C ARG A 205 -7.34 4.97 -38.26
N PRO A 206 -6.13 4.60 -37.79
CA PRO A 206 -5.31 5.49 -37.00
C PRO A 206 -5.05 6.79 -37.78
N ILE A 207 -5.26 7.95 -37.13
CA ILE A 207 -5.05 9.30 -37.67
C ILE A 207 -3.54 9.65 -37.70
N HIS A 208 -2.69 8.68 -38.08
CA HIS A 208 -1.24 8.85 -38.20
C HIS A 208 -0.73 8.50 -39.61
N GLN A 209 -1.51 8.82 -40.63
CA GLN A 209 -1.02 8.96 -42.01
C GLN A 209 -1.71 10.16 -42.65
N ILE A 210 -1.28 11.37 -42.26
CA ILE A 210 -1.32 12.54 -43.12
C ILE A 210 0.11 13.09 -43.12
N SER A 211 0.88 12.66 -44.10
CA SER A 211 2.12 13.26 -44.57
C SER A 211 2.18 12.98 -46.06
#